data_AF-A0A0B9G6Z0-F1
#
_entry.id   AF-A0A0B9G6Z0-F1
#
_cell.length_a   1.000
_cell.length_b   1.000
_cell.length_c   1.000
_cell.angle_alpha   90.00
_cell.angle_beta   90.00
_cell.angle_gamma   90.00
#
_symmetry.space_group_name_H-M   'P 1'
#
loop_
_entity.id
_entity.type
_entity.pdbx_description
1 polymer ?
#
loop_
_entity_poly.entity_id
_entity_poly.type
_entity_poly.pdbx_seq_one_letter_code
_entity_poly.pdbx_strand_id
1 'polypeptide(L)'
;MLHESFVKLFWRHFDNIAEASAWFHVRPITVKRWLTGKVDVNPMAEKLLIIRARGYLPDDTRWQGFRVDEHRCIIITPEGRQFSPKELDSWALRYDRYHALSRMYELDYVPVRTNVVTPLPFRGGRRLKQPREETITKDKKKLYRKAREKMLARRSASAP
;
A
#
# COMPACT_ATOMS: atom_id res chain seq x y z
N MET A 1 9.45 3.05 7.12
CA MET A 1 8.42 4.06 7.47
C MET A 1 8.98 4.97 8.54
N LEU A 2 8.50 6.21 8.71
CA LEU A 2 8.88 7.02 9.88
C LEU A 2 8.23 6.42 11.13
N HIS A 3 8.89 6.50 12.28
CA HIS A 3 8.42 5.91 13.53
C HIS A 3 6.99 6.39 13.89
N GLU A 4 6.72 7.69 13.80
CA GLU A 4 5.37 8.24 14.05
C GLU A 4 4.30 7.68 13.11
N SER A 5 4.64 7.51 11.83
CA SER A 5 3.72 6.94 10.84
C SER A 5 3.39 5.48 11.16
N PHE A 6 4.39 4.70 11.62
CA PHE A 6 4.16 3.33 12.10
C PHE A 6 3.21 3.32 13.29
N VAL A 7 3.44 4.15 14.29
CA VAL A 7 2.62 4.21 15.50
C VAL A 7 1.18 4.60 15.17
N LYS A 8 0.97 5.62 14.33
CA LYS A 8 -0.38 6.03 13.90
C LYS A 8 -1.09 4.92 13.14
N LEU A 9 -0.41 4.26 12.20
CA LEU A 9 -1.00 3.18 11.41
C LEU A 9 -1.28 1.94 12.28
N PHE A 10 -0.41 1.65 13.24
CA PHE A 10 -0.57 0.54 14.18
C PHE A 10 -1.88 0.66 14.97
N TRP A 11 -2.09 1.81 15.62
CA TRP A 11 -3.29 2.05 16.44
C TRP A 11 -4.58 2.23 15.62
N ARG A 12 -4.47 2.33 14.30
CA ARG A 12 -5.63 2.31 13.40
C ARG A 12 -6.13 0.88 13.13
N HIS A 13 -5.27 -0.12 13.28
CA HIS A 13 -5.55 -1.50 12.84
C HIS A 13 -5.52 -2.54 13.96
N PHE A 14 -5.09 -2.15 15.16
CA PHE A 14 -5.04 -3.00 16.33
C PHE A 14 -5.52 -2.22 17.55
N ASP A 15 -6.41 -2.83 18.31
CA ASP A 15 -6.95 -2.22 19.54
C ASP A 15 -5.99 -2.44 20.72
N ASN A 16 -5.15 -3.48 20.65
CA ASN A 16 -4.22 -3.80 21.72
C ASN A 16 -2.92 -4.45 21.23
N ILE A 17 -1.89 -4.41 22.09
CA ILE A 17 -0.55 -4.92 21.79
C ILE A 17 -0.53 -6.46 21.66
N ALA A 18 -1.41 -7.17 22.39
CA ALA A 18 -1.44 -8.62 22.37
C ALA A 18 -1.87 -9.15 20.99
N GLU A 19 -2.96 -8.61 20.45
CA GLU A 19 -3.46 -8.89 19.10
C GLU A 19 -2.39 -8.61 18.05
N ALA A 20 -1.80 -7.41 18.10
CA ALA A 20 -0.75 -7.05 17.15
C ALA A 20 0.47 -7.98 17.25
N SER A 21 0.88 -8.34 18.47
CA SER A 21 2.02 -9.24 18.67
C SER A 21 1.77 -10.65 18.12
N ALA A 22 0.54 -11.16 18.28
CA ALA A 22 0.11 -12.42 17.68
C ALA A 22 0.15 -12.32 16.14
N TRP A 23 -0.37 -11.24 15.58
CA TRP A 23 -0.41 -11.01 14.14
C TRP A 23 0.99 -10.87 13.51
N PHE A 24 1.91 -10.17 14.18
CA PHE A 24 3.30 -10.06 13.76
C PHE A 24 4.16 -11.30 14.07
N HIS A 25 3.61 -12.30 14.77
CA HIS A 25 4.33 -13.48 15.27
C HIS A 25 5.58 -13.11 16.10
N VAL A 26 5.44 -12.13 17.00
CA VAL A 26 6.51 -11.70 17.91
C VAL A 26 6.01 -11.63 19.35
N ARG A 27 6.94 -11.53 20.31
CA ARG A 27 6.56 -11.30 21.72
C ARG A 27 6.01 -9.87 21.91
N PRO A 28 5.03 -9.64 22.82
CA PRO A 28 4.47 -8.30 23.10
C PRO A 28 5.53 -7.25 23.45
N ILE A 29 6.61 -7.65 24.11
CA ILE A 29 7.71 -6.74 24.47
C ILE A 29 8.42 -6.17 23.24
N THR A 30 8.48 -6.91 22.13
CA THR A 30 9.07 -6.46 20.87
C THR A 30 8.24 -5.32 20.27
N VAL A 31 6.92 -5.48 20.27
CA VAL A 31 5.99 -4.43 19.81
C VAL A 31 6.08 -3.18 20.69
N LYS A 32 6.13 -3.34 22.03
CA LYS A 32 6.37 -2.22 22.96
C LYS A 32 7.66 -1.45 22.63
N ARG A 33 8.76 -2.16 22.33
CA ARG A 33 10.04 -1.54 21.94
C ARG A 33 9.94 -0.77 20.62
N TRP A 34 9.19 -1.29 19.65
CA TRP A 34 8.91 -0.58 18.40
C TRP A 34 8.09 0.68 18.60
N LEU A 35 7.02 0.63 19.42
CA LEU A 35 6.12 1.75 19.67
C LEU A 35 6.77 2.86 20.51
N THR A 36 7.70 2.51 21.40
CA THR A 36 8.46 3.48 22.21
C THR A 36 9.67 4.08 21.48
N GLY A 37 10.00 3.59 20.29
CA GLY A 37 11.16 4.05 19.52
C GLY A 37 12.52 3.57 20.08
N LYS A 38 12.52 2.72 21.12
CA LYS A 38 13.75 2.14 21.70
C LYS A 38 14.53 1.28 20.71
N VAL A 39 13.83 0.68 19.74
CA VAL A 39 14.43 -0.14 18.68
C VAL A 39 13.73 0.19 17.36
N ASP A 40 14.51 0.25 16.28
CA ASP A 40 13.98 0.36 14.92
C ASP A 40 12.94 -0.74 14.64
N VAL A 41 11.84 -0.35 13.99
CA VAL A 41 10.80 -1.29 13.56
C VAL A 41 11.39 -2.25 12.54
N ASN A 42 11.11 -3.55 12.70
CA ASN A 42 11.50 -4.55 11.71
C ASN A 42 10.89 -4.16 10.35
N PRO A 43 11.68 -4.03 9.26
CA PRO A 43 11.16 -3.70 7.94
C PRO A 43 10.04 -4.64 7.47
N MET A 44 10.03 -5.90 7.90
CA MET A 44 8.95 -6.83 7.60
C MET A 44 7.66 -6.46 8.34
N ALA A 45 7.74 -6.06 9.60
CA ALA A 45 6.58 -5.59 10.36
C ALA A 45 5.99 -4.31 9.74
N GLU A 46 6.84 -3.40 9.26
CA GLU A 46 6.36 -2.23 8.49
C GLU A 46 5.58 -2.66 7.23
N LYS A 47 6.14 -3.60 6.45
CA LYS A 47 5.51 -4.11 5.22
C LYS A 47 4.19 -4.80 5.50
N LEU A 48 4.18 -5.70 6.48
CA LEU A 48 2.99 -6.42 6.89
C LEU A 48 1.89 -5.43 7.31
N LEU A 49 2.20 -4.45 8.17
CA LEU A 49 1.21 -3.46 8.60
C LEU A 49 0.60 -2.69 7.41
N ILE A 50 1.42 -2.35 6.40
CA ILE A 50 0.97 -1.69 5.18
C ILE A 50 0.02 -2.60 4.37
N ILE A 51 0.37 -3.88 4.25
CA ILE A 51 -0.45 -4.89 3.56
C ILE A 51 -1.81 -5.01 4.27
N ARG A 52 -1.84 -5.12 5.59
CA ARG A 52 -3.09 -5.15 6.38
C ARG A 52 -3.89 -3.84 6.21
N ALA A 53 -3.22 -2.70 6.21
CA ALA A 53 -3.89 -1.41 6.05
C ALA A 53 -4.59 -1.24 4.70
N ARG A 54 -4.01 -1.82 3.64
CA ARG A 54 -4.55 -1.83 2.28
C ARG A 54 -5.49 -3.01 2.02
N GLY A 55 -5.55 -4.00 2.90
CA GLY A 55 -6.30 -5.24 2.69
C GLY A 55 -5.67 -6.13 1.62
N TYR A 56 -4.37 -6.42 1.74
CA TYR A 56 -3.59 -7.26 0.82
C TYR A 56 -3.44 -6.74 -0.62
N LEU A 57 -3.89 -5.51 -0.90
CA LEU A 57 -3.66 -4.88 -2.20
C LEU A 57 -2.19 -4.45 -2.37
N PRO A 58 -1.63 -4.57 -3.59
CA PRO A 58 -0.27 -4.11 -3.88
C PRO A 58 -0.06 -2.65 -3.53
N ASP A 59 1.16 -2.30 -3.10
CA ASP A 59 1.61 -0.92 -2.88
C ASP A 59 1.90 -0.23 -4.23
N ASP A 60 0.84 -0.03 -5.01
CA ASP A 60 0.85 0.71 -6.28
C ASP A 60 -0.20 1.82 -6.21
N THR A 61 0.16 2.97 -6.76
CA THR A 61 -0.75 4.11 -7.01
C THR A 61 -2.06 3.74 -7.71
N ARG A 62 -2.08 2.67 -8.52
CA ARG A 62 -3.31 2.21 -9.20
C ARG A 62 -4.35 1.67 -8.22
N TRP A 63 -3.90 1.16 -7.07
CA TRP A 63 -4.75 0.68 -5.98
C TRP A 63 -5.00 1.75 -4.92
N GLN A 64 -4.58 3.00 -5.17
CA GLN A 64 -4.76 4.07 -4.19
C GLN A 64 -6.24 4.31 -3.90
N GLY A 65 -6.60 4.27 -2.61
CA GLY A 65 -7.97 4.45 -2.14
C GLY A 65 -8.83 3.18 -2.19
N PHE A 66 -8.40 2.14 -2.91
CA PHE A 66 -9.02 0.83 -2.82
C PHE A 66 -8.65 0.17 -1.48
N ARG A 67 -9.60 -0.58 -0.92
CA ARG A 67 -9.41 -1.33 0.33
C ARG A 67 -10.10 -2.68 0.20
N VAL A 68 -9.59 -3.69 0.88
CA VAL A 68 -10.32 -4.95 1.08
C VAL A 68 -10.75 -5.03 2.53
N ASP A 69 -12.01 -5.37 2.77
CA ASP A 69 -12.50 -5.76 4.08
C ASP A 69 -12.34 -7.27 4.23
N GLU A 70 -11.40 -7.68 5.07
CA GLU A 70 -11.05 -9.09 5.30
C GLU A 70 -12.19 -9.88 5.95
N HIS A 71 -13.01 -9.24 6.80
CA HIS A 71 -14.10 -9.93 7.49
C HIS A 71 -15.29 -10.17 6.57
N ARG A 72 -15.57 -9.20 5.69
CA ARG A 72 -16.70 -9.27 4.75
C ARG A 72 -16.31 -9.85 3.39
N CYS A 73 -15.01 -10.05 3.14
CA CYS A 73 -14.45 -10.48 1.86
C CYS A 73 -14.91 -9.60 0.68
N ILE A 74 -14.97 -8.28 0.87
CA ILE A 74 -15.42 -7.31 -0.15
C ILE A 74 -14.30 -6.33 -0.53
N ILE A 75 -14.33 -5.85 -1.78
CA ILE A 75 -13.49 -4.76 -2.25
C ILE A 75 -14.26 -3.45 -2.12
N ILE A 76 -13.64 -2.46 -1.47
CA ILE A 76 -14.16 -1.11 -1.31
C ILE A 76 -13.39 -0.20 -2.27
N THR A 77 -14.10 0.52 -3.13
CA THR A 77 -13.49 1.50 -4.04
C THR A 77 -13.14 2.81 -3.33
N PRO A 78 -12.33 3.69 -3.95
CA PRO A 78 -12.05 5.02 -3.40
C PRO A 78 -13.31 5.86 -3.15
N GLU A 79 -14.39 5.61 -3.90
CA GLU A 79 -15.69 6.28 -3.74
C GLU A 79 -16.57 5.65 -2.65
N GLY A 80 -16.10 4.59 -1.98
CA GLY A 80 -16.84 3.89 -0.94
C GLY A 80 -17.84 2.84 -1.44
N ARG A 81 -17.90 2.57 -2.76
CA ARG A 81 -18.70 1.45 -3.28
C ARG A 81 -18.09 0.13 -2.85
N GLN A 82 -18.95 -0.82 -2.51
CA GLN A 82 -18.54 -2.14 -2.04
C GLN A 82 -18.90 -3.17 -3.10
N PHE A 83 -17.96 -4.05 -3.40
CA PHE A 83 -18.12 -5.14 -4.34
C PHE A 83 -17.83 -6.47 -3.65
N SER A 84 -18.83 -7.34 -3.64
CA SER A 84 -18.63 -8.74 -3.30
C SER A 84 -17.94 -9.49 -4.44
N PRO A 85 -17.30 -10.65 -4.17
CA PRO A 85 -16.67 -11.45 -5.21
C PRO A 85 -17.65 -11.88 -6.31
N LYS A 86 -18.91 -12.15 -5.95
CA LYS A 86 -19.98 -12.48 -6.91
C LYS A 86 -20.33 -11.30 -7.82
N GLU A 87 -20.36 -10.08 -7.27
CA GLU A 87 -20.63 -8.89 -8.08
C GLU A 87 -19.48 -8.61 -9.05
N LEU A 88 -18.23 -8.79 -8.60
CA LEU A 88 -17.04 -8.68 -9.44
C LEU A 88 -17.04 -9.69 -10.59
N ASP A 89 -17.37 -10.94 -10.32
CA ASP A 89 -17.49 -11.99 -11.34
C ASP A 89 -18.54 -11.62 -12.39
N SER A 90 -19.68 -11.07 -11.95
CA SER A 90 -20.73 -10.61 -12.86
C SER A 90 -20.38 -9.33 -13.62
N TRP A 91 -19.32 -8.60 -13.24
CA TRP A 91 -19.03 -7.26 -13.78
C TRP A 91 -18.69 -7.29 -15.26
N ALA A 92 -17.89 -8.27 -15.70
CA ALA A 92 -17.55 -8.45 -17.12
C ALA A 92 -18.82 -8.69 -17.96
N LEU A 93 -19.70 -9.59 -17.50
CA LEU A 93 -20.96 -9.89 -18.17
C LEU A 93 -21.91 -8.68 -18.21
N ARG A 94 -21.99 -7.91 -17.12
CA ARG A 94 -22.80 -6.67 -17.09
C ARG A 94 -22.27 -5.64 -18.08
N TYR A 95 -20.95 -5.49 -18.16
CA TYR A 95 -20.29 -4.60 -19.10
C TYR A 95 -20.58 -5.01 -20.55
N ASP A 96 -20.47 -6.30 -20.87
CA ASP A 96 -20.79 -6.85 -22.19
C ASP A 96 -22.26 -6.66 -22.57
N ARG A 97 -23.18 -6.90 -21.62
CA ARG A 97 -24.63 -6.68 -21.82
C ARG A 97 -24.96 -5.21 -22.03
N TYR A 98 -24.34 -4.31 -21.27
CA TYR A 98 -24.47 -2.87 -21.48
C TYR A 98 -24.05 -2.49 -22.91
N HIS A 99 -22.89 -2.97 -23.37
CA HIS A 99 -22.43 -2.73 -24.74
C HIS A 99 -23.30 -3.36 -25.81
N ALA A 100 -23.93 -4.51 -25.53
CA ALA A 100 -24.89 -5.13 -26.45
C ALA A 100 -26.17 -4.29 -26.56
N LEU A 101 -26.69 -3.78 -25.44
CA LEU A 101 -27.84 -2.87 -25.41
C LEU A 101 -27.53 -1.56 -26.13
N SER A 102 -26.40 -0.91 -25.84
CA SER A 102 -26.00 0.33 -26.52
C SER A 102 -25.89 0.15 -28.04
N ARG A 103 -25.43 -1.03 -28.51
CA ARG A 103 -25.41 -1.38 -29.94
C ARG A 103 -26.80 -1.53 -30.53
N MET A 104 -27.72 -2.21 -29.83
CA MET A 104 -29.09 -2.43 -30.32
C MET A 104 -29.89 -1.13 -30.45
N TYR A 105 -29.63 -0.15 -29.59
CA TYR A 105 -30.33 1.13 -29.58
C TYR A 105 -29.57 2.26 -30.28
N GLU A 106 -28.53 1.93 -31.07
CA GLU A 106 -27.72 2.89 -31.84
C GLU A 106 -27.26 4.11 -31.02
N LEU A 107 -27.00 3.90 -29.73
CA LEU A 107 -26.34 4.89 -28.88
C LEU A 107 -24.88 4.92 -29.34
N ASP A 108 -24.55 5.80 -30.29
CA ASP A 108 -23.24 5.98 -30.95
C ASP A 108 -22.06 5.46 -30.10
N TYR A 109 -21.72 4.17 -30.26
CA TYR A 109 -20.67 3.54 -29.48
C TYR A 109 -19.84 2.58 -30.31
N VAL A 110 -18.57 2.94 -30.50
CA VAL A 110 -17.53 2.08 -31.06
C VAL A 110 -16.80 1.41 -29.89
N PRO A 111 -16.90 0.08 -29.70
CA PRO A 111 -16.22 -0.60 -28.59
C PRO A 111 -14.72 -0.64 -28.83
N VAL A 112 -13.99 0.24 -28.15
CA VAL A 112 -12.53 0.14 -28.05
C VAL A 112 -12.22 -1.01 -27.09
N ARG A 113 -11.77 -2.16 -27.62
CA ARG A 113 -11.13 -3.18 -26.77
C ARG A 113 -9.82 -2.61 -26.26
N THR A 114 -9.80 -2.24 -24.98
CA THR A 114 -8.60 -1.78 -24.32
C THR A 114 -7.73 -3.00 -23.99
N ASN A 115 -6.61 -3.17 -24.69
CA ASN A 115 -5.41 -3.66 -24.02
C ASN A 115 -5.09 -2.61 -22.94
N VAL A 116 -5.66 -2.75 -21.74
CA VAL A 116 -5.44 -1.79 -20.66
C VAL A 116 -3.99 -1.93 -20.22
N VAL A 117 -3.08 -1.29 -20.94
CA VAL A 117 -1.75 -0.98 -20.46
C VAL A 117 -1.97 0.12 -19.44
N THR A 118 -2.30 -0.24 -18.20
CA THR A 118 -2.42 0.76 -17.12
C THR A 118 -1.11 1.54 -17.09
N PRO A 119 -1.13 2.84 -17.42
CA PRO A 119 0.11 3.60 -17.50
C PRO A 119 0.73 3.67 -16.11
N LEU A 120 2.06 3.73 -16.06
CA LEU A 120 2.73 3.95 -14.79
C LEU A 120 2.36 5.35 -14.25
N PRO A 121 2.24 5.50 -12.93
CA PRO A 121 1.87 6.75 -12.27
C PRO A 121 2.69 7.97 -12.73
N PHE A 122 2.03 9.11 -12.88
CA PHE A 122 2.66 10.41 -13.20
C PHE A 122 3.01 11.17 -11.91
N ARG A 123 4.25 11.66 -11.76
CA ARG A 123 4.67 12.50 -10.62
C ARG A 123 5.81 13.44 -10.99
N GLY A 124 5.73 14.71 -10.58
CA GLY A 124 6.84 15.68 -10.67
C GLY A 124 7.27 15.98 -12.11
N GLY A 125 6.30 16.15 -13.02
CA GLY A 125 6.56 16.47 -14.43
C GLY A 125 7.04 15.30 -15.30
N ARG A 126 7.18 14.07 -14.77
CA ARG A 126 7.55 12.87 -15.54
C ARG A 126 6.72 11.64 -15.15
N ARG A 127 6.51 10.70 -16.10
CA ARG A 127 5.97 9.36 -15.78
C ARG A 127 7.05 8.51 -15.12
N LEU A 128 6.67 7.77 -14.08
CA LEU A 128 7.55 6.82 -13.44
C LEU A 128 7.89 5.69 -14.42
N LYS A 129 9.17 5.30 -14.46
CA LYS A 129 9.64 4.13 -15.24
C LYS A 129 9.36 2.80 -14.53
N GLN A 130 9.14 2.84 -13.21
CA GLN A 130 8.81 1.69 -12.36
C GLN A 130 7.90 2.14 -11.20
N PRO A 131 7.01 1.27 -10.67
CA PRO A 131 6.17 1.58 -9.52
C PRO A 131 7.01 1.98 -8.30
N ARG A 132 6.49 2.90 -7.49
CA ARG A 132 7.22 3.42 -6.32
C ARG A 132 6.77 2.65 -5.08
N GLU A 133 7.66 1.85 -4.52
CA GLU A 133 7.43 1.16 -3.24
C GLU A 133 7.62 2.14 -2.07
N GLU A 134 6.66 2.24 -1.15
CA GLU A 134 6.75 3.07 0.07
C GLU A 134 7.79 2.51 1.05
N THR A 135 8.07 1.21 0.95
CA THR A 135 9.12 0.58 1.76
C THR A 135 10.48 0.63 1.08
N ILE A 136 11.41 1.34 1.72
CA ILE A 136 12.82 1.36 1.33
C ILE A 136 13.39 -0.06 1.50
N THR A 137 13.96 -0.62 0.43
CA THR A 137 14.64 -1.93 0.46
C THR A 137 15.75 -1.95 1.50
N LYS A 138 16.06 -3.13 2.06
CA LYS A 138 17.12 -3.27 3.09
C LYS A 138 18.45 -2.68 2.61
N ASP A 139 18.79 -2.87 1.33
CA ASP A 139 20.02 -2.34 0.74
C ASP A 139 20.01 -0.82 0.66
N LYS A 140 18.88 -0.22 0.28
CA LYS A 140 18.71 1.24 0.29
C LYS A 140 18.75 1.81 1.71
N LYS A 141 18.16 1.13 2.71
CA LYS A 141 18.27 1.53 4.14
C LYS A 141 19.73 1.45 4.62
N LYS A 142 20.47 0.40 4.22
CA LYS A 142 21.90 0.22 4.56
C LYS A 142 22.77 1.31 3.94
N LEU A 143 22.52 1.66 2.67
CA LEU A 143 23.18 2.78 1.99
C LEU A 143 22.87 4.12 2.68
N TYR A 144 21.61 4.33 3.09
CA TYR A 144 21.22 5.53 3.82
C TYR A 144 21.93 5.66 5.17
N ARG A 145 22.05 4.56 5.92
CA ARG A 145 22.81 4.53 7.19
C ARG A 145 24.28 4.86 6.95
N LYS A 146 24.93 4.20 5.98
CA LYS A 146 26.34 4.49 5.63
C LYS A 146 26.55 5.93 5.20
N ALA A 147 25.63 6.50 4.41
CA ALA A 147 25.71 7.89 3.99
C ALA A 147 25.59 8.85 5.19
N ARG A 148 24.69 8.55 6.13
CA ARG A 148 24.48 9.33 7.35
C ARG A 148 25.67 9.25 8.31
N GLU A 149 26.26 8.07 8.50
CA GLU A 149 27.49 7.86 9.27
C GLU A 149 28.67 8.63 8.66
N LYS A 150 28.83 8.59 7.34
CA LYS A 150 29.86 9.36 6.62
C LYS A 150 29.67 10.87 6.78
N MET A 151 28.43 11.33 6.81
CA MET A 151 28.11 12.76 7.04
C MET A 151 28.42 13.19 8.48
N LEU A 152 28.07 12.35 9.47
CA LEU A 152 28.37 12.60 10.88
C LEU A 152 29.88 12.63 11.15
N ALA A 153 30.63 11.67 10.59
CA ALA A 153 32.08 11.63 10.69
C ALA A 153 32.75 12.86 10.06
N ARG A 154 32.23 13.34 8.92
CA ARG A 154 32.67 14.59 8.30
C ARG A 154 32.40 15.81 9.18
N ARG A 155 31.24 15.86 9.83
CA ARG A 155 30.84 16.95 10.74
C ARG A 155 31.66 16.99 12.02
N SER A 156 32.00 15.83 12.58
CA SER A 156 32.87 15.74 13.77
C SER A 156 34.33 16.07 13.44
N ALA A 157 34.79 15.78 12.22
CA ALA A 157 36.14 16.15 11.77
C ALA A 157 36.29 17.64 11.38
N SER A 158 35.17 18.36 11.22
CA SER A 158 35.13 19.79 10.90
C SER A 158 34.70 20.68 12.08
N ALA A 159 34.52 20.11 13.27
CA ALA A 159 34.30 20.87 14.48
C ALA A 159 35.68 21.21 15.10
N PRO A 160 35.97 22.48 15.42
CA PRO A 160 37.25 22.91 15.99
C PRO A 160 37.50 22.30 17.38
#